data_AF-A0A1I3ZPP6-F1
#
_entry.id   AF-A0A1I3ZPP6-F1
#
_cell.length_a   1.000
_cell.length_b   1.000
_cell.length_c   1.000
_cell.angle_alpha   90.00
_cell.angle_beta   90.00
_cell.angle_gamma   90.00
#
_symmetry.space_group_name_H-M   'P 1'
#
loop_
_entity.id
_entity.type
_entity.pdbx_description
1 polymer ?
#
loop_
_entity_poly.entity_id
_entity_poly.type
_entity_poly.pdbx_seq_one_letter_code
_entity_poly.pdbx_strand_id
1 'polypeptide(L)'
;MIGIPETDTLEHSRISANVNTGFQLTTADGRPARLAILDEDGNVIEAGPAVAKEAWNVCIAVQKNFWRGMGHLIVHSEPPGIAKAADAA
;
A
#
# COMPACT_ATOMS: atom_id res chain seq x y z
N MET A 1 -8.81 -2.64 7.79
CA MET A 1 -8.38 -3.18 9.10
C MET A 1 -7.03 -2.54 9.40
N ILE A 2 -6.91 -1.70 10.43
CA ILE A 2 -5.65 -0.99 10.74
C ILE A 2 -4.76 -1.94 11.56
N GLY A 3 -4.03 -2.78 10.83
CA GLY A 3 -2.85 -3.50 11.26
C GLY A 3 -1.86 -3.44 10.10
N ILE A 4 -0.57 -3.54 10.38
CA ILE A 4 0.43 -3.67 9.31
C ILE A 4 0.13 -4.99 8.60
N PRO A 5 -0.14 -5.01 7.28
CA PRO A 5 -0.36 -6.25 6.56
C PRO A 5 0.85 -7.17 6.73
N GLU A 6 0.59 -8.46 6.93
CA GLU A 6 1.66 -9.46 6.88
C GLU A 6 2.24 -9.50 5.47
N THR A 7 3.58 -9.40 5.38
CA THR A 7 4.33 -9.50 4.13
C THR A 7 5.13 -10.81 4.11
N ASP A 8 5.75 -11.12 2.97
CA ASP A 8 6.54 -12.35 2.79
C ASP A 8 5.73 -13.66 2.79
N THR A 9 4.51 -13.60 2.27
CA THR A 9 3.58 -14.74 2.20
C THR A 9 3.69 -15.56 0.92
N LEU A 10 4.56 -15.17 -0.03
CA LEU A 10 4.74 -15.86 -1.31
C LEU A 10 5.80 -16.96 -1.20
N GLU A 11 5.48 -18.16 -1.69
CA GLU A 11 6.38 -19.32 -1.60
C GLU A 11 7.65 -19.17 -2.47
N HIS A 12 7.50 -18.69 -3.70
CA HIS A 12 8.56 -18.72 -4.71
C HIS A 12 9.14 -17.34 -5.09
N SER A 13 8.66 -16.27 -4.47
CA SER A 13 9.07 -14.91 -4.81
C SER A 13 9.12 -14.00 -3.60
N ARG A 14 9.85 -12.90 -3.72
CA ARG A 14 9.96 -11.85 -2.71
C ARG A 14 9.66 -10.51 -3.37
N ILE A 15 8.90 -9.69 -2.65
CA ILE A 15 8.59 -8.31 -3.05
C ILE A 15 9.08 -7.42 -1.91
N SER A 16 9.92 -6.45 -2.26
CA SER A 16 10.33 -5.39 -1.34
C SER A 16 10.16 -4.04 -2.03
N ALA A 17 10.07 -2.97 -1.26
CA ALA A 17 10.00 -1.63 -1.82
C ALA A 17 10.44 -0.59 -0.81
N ASN A 18 10.93 0.54 -1.31
CA ASN A 18 10.99 1.79 -0.58
C ASN A 18 10.51 2.94 -1.48
N VAL A 19 10.38 4.12 -0.90
CA VAL A 19 9.85 5.31 -1.61
C VAL A 19 10.66 5.71 -2.85
N ASN A 20 11.95 5.36 -2.91
CA ASN A 20 12.84 5.71 -4.01
C ASN A 20 12.85 4.64 -5.12
N THR A 21 12.78 3.36 -4.76
CA THR A 21 12.95 2.24 -5.70
C THR A 21 11.64 1.74 -6.29
N GLY A 22 10.51 1.98 -5.62
CA GLY A 22 9.27 1.24 -5.88
C GLY A 22 9.45 -0.26 -5.66
N PHE A 23 8.60 -1.09 -6.29
CA PHE A 23 8.68 -2.54 -6.17
C PHE A 23 9.97 -3.11 -6.75
N GLN A 24 10.63 -3.93 -5.96
CA GLN A 24 11.77 -4.78 -6.30
C GLN A 24 11.32 -6.24 -6.17
N LEU A 25 11.55 -7.02 -7.22
CA LEU A 25 11.06 -8.39 -7.31
C LEU A 25 12.21 -9.36 -7.52
N THR A 26 12.24 -10.37 -6.67
CA THR A 26 13.13 -11.52 -6.83
C THR A 26 12.36 -12.82 -6.70
N THR A 27 12.90 -13.89 -7.26
CA THR A 27 12.54 -15.24 -6.84
C THR A 27 13.02 -15.49 -5.40
N ALA A 28 12.54 -16.56 -4.77
CA ALA A 28 12.94 -16.94 -3.41
C ALA A 28 14.45 -17.22 -3.28
N ASP A 29 15.10 -17.63 -4.37
CA ASP A 29 16.55 -17.84 -4.46
C ASP A 29 17.33 -16.58 -4.91
N GLY A 30 16.68 -15.42 -5.00
CA GLY A 30 17.33 -14.12 -5.21
C GLY A 30 17.57 -13.72 -6.67
N ARG A 31 17.09 -14.49 -7.66
CA ARG A 31 17.20 -14.11 -9.07
C ARG A 31 16.19 -13.00 -9.42
N PRO A 32 16.49 -12.13 -10.41
CA PRO A 32 15.55 -11.09 -10.84
C PRO A 32 14.21 -11.67 -11.29
N ALA A 33 13.11 -11.09 -10.81
CA ALA A 33 11.75 -11.44 -11.20
C ALA A 33 10.99 -10.21 -11.73
N ARG A 34 9.80 -10.45 -12.30
CA ARG A 34 8.94 -9.39 -12.87
C ARG A 34 7.48 -9.67 -12.55
N LEU A 35 6.70 -8.60 -12.36
CA LEU A 35 5.24 -8.69 -12.30
C LEU A 35 4.67 -8.98 -13.68
N ALA A 36 3.54 -9.68 -13.68
CA ALA A 36 2.70 -9.92 -14.84
C ALA A 36 1.23 -9.74 -14.44
N ILE A 37 0.43 -9.23 -15.37
CA ILE A 37 -1.03 -9.27 -15.30
C ILE A 37 -1.45 -10.44 -16.20
N LEU A 38 -2.33 -11.28 -15.68
CA LEU A 38 -2.89 -12.41 -16.39
C LEU A 38 -4.38 -12.16 -16.62
N ASP A 39 -4.90 -12.57 -17.77
CA ASP A 39 -6.34 -12.67 -17.99
C ASP A 39 -6.93 -13.94 -17.34
N GLU A 40 -8.24 -14.11 -17.45
CA GLU A 40 -8.97 -15.26 -16.87
C GLU A 40 -8.56 -16.60 -17.48
N ASP A 41 -8.04 -16.61 -18.71
CA ASP A 41 -7.56 -17.79 -19.41
C ASP A 41 -6.10 -18.15 -19.04
N GLY A 42 -5.45 -17.32 -18.20
CA GLY A 42 -4.07 -17.51 -17.76
C GLY A 42 -3.03 -16.97 -18.75
N ASN A 43 -3.42 -16.21 -19.77
CA ASN A 43 -2.49 -15.56 -20.66
C ASN A 43 -1.89 -14.32 -20.00
N VAL A 44 -0.58 -14.13 -20.17
CA VAL A 44 0.08 -12.90 -19.73
C VAL A 44 -0.26 -11.76 -20.69
N ILE A 45 -1.08 -10.82 -20.24
CA ILE A 45 -1.47 -9.64 -21.04
C ILE A 45 -0.43 -8.53 -20.98
N GLU A 46 0.23 -8.35 -19.83
CA GLU A 46 1.34 -7.43 -19.65
C GLU A 46 2.34 -7.98 -18.64
N ALA A 47 3.63 -7.71 -18.83
CA ALA A 47 4.65 -8.07 -17.86
C ALA A 47 5.85 -7.12 -17.89
N GLY A 48 6.59 -7.08 -16.78
CA GLY A 48 7.85 -6.36 -16.68
C GLY A 48 7.79 -5.06 -15.87
N PRO A 49 8.77 -4.16 -16.08
CA PRO A 49 8.93 -2.96 -15.26
C PRO A 49 7.75 -1.99 -15.30
N ALA A 50 7.02 -1.93 -16.42
CA ALA A 50 5.85 -1.07 -16.57
C ALA A 50 4.73 -1.48 -15.60
N VAL A 51 4.44 -2.77 -15.50
CA VAL A 51 3.45 -3.33 -14.55
C VAL A 51 3.86 -3.04 -13.10
N ALA A 52 5.14 -3.23 -12.76
CA ALA A 52 5.65 -2.92 -11.42
C ALA A 52 5.51 -1.43 -11.06
N LYS A 53 5.81 -0.54 -12.00
CA LYS A 53 5.65 0.90 -11.82
C LYS A 53 4.19 1.29 -11.63
N GLU A 54 3.29 0.74 -12.43
CA GLU A 54 1.87 1.06 -12.35
C GLU A 54 1.24 0.58 -11.04
N ALA A 55 1.50 -0.67 -10.64
CA ALA A 55 1.05 -1.20 -9.37
C ALA A 55 1.54 -0.35 -8.18
N TRP A 56 2.81 0.07 -8.21
CA TRP A 56 3.37 0.96 -7.19
C TRP A 56 2.66 2.32 -7.15
N ASN A 57 2.42 2.93 -8.32
CA ASN A 57 1.71 4.21 -8.41
C ASN A 57 0.31 4.13 -7.82
N VAL A 58 -0.43 3.05 -8.09
CA VAL A 58 -1.75 2.79 -7.52
C VAL A 58 -1.68 2.67 -6.00
N CYS A 59 -0.75 1.88 -5.45
CA CYS A 59 -0.55 1.77 -4.00
C CYS A 59 -0.28 3.14 -3.34
N ILE A 60 0.59 3.94 -3.93
CA ILE A 60 0.90 5.29 -3.43
C ILE A 60 -0.30 6.23 -3.55
N ALA A 61 -1.09 6.13 -4.62
CA ALA A 61 -2.30 6.92 -4.79
C ALA A 61 -3.35 6.60 -3.71
N VAL A 62 -3.58 5.31 -3.43
CA VAL A 62 -4.47 4.86 -2.34
C VAL A 62 -4.01 5.42 -1.00
N GLN A 63 -2.71 5.31 -0.68
CA GLN A 63 -2.17 5.83 0.58
C GLN A 63 -2.31 7.36 0.69
N LYS A 64 -2.04 8.08 -0.39
CA LYS A 64 -2.20 9.55 -0.44
C LYS A 64 -3.67 9.96 -0.33
N ASN A 65 -4.59 9.22 -0.93
CA ASN A 65 -6.03 9.50 -0.82
C ASN A 65 -6.53 9.29 0.60
N PHE A 66 -6.07 8.22 1.26
CA PHE A 66 -6.30 7.97 2.68
C PHE A 66 -5.78 9.13 3.53
N TRP A 67 -4.53 9.58 3.31
CA TRP A 67 -3.95 10.72 4.04
C TRP A 67 -4.59 12.07 3.76
N ARG A 68 -5.01 12.32 2.52
CA ARG A 68 -5.67 13.58 2.13
C ARG A 68 -7.08 13.72 2.68
N GLY A 69 -7.59 12.70 3.38
CA GLY A 69 -8.97 12.72 3.85
C GLY A 69 -9.95 12.81 2.68
N MET A 70 -9.61 12.26 1.50
CA MET A 70 -10.58 12.03 0.41
C MET A 70 -11.49 10.82 0.75
N GLY A 71 -11.93 10.83 2.01
CA GLY A 71 -12.73 9.93 2.84
C GLY A 71 -12.97 10.61 4.21
N HIS A 72 -13.27 11.92 4.19
CA HIS A 72 -13.82 12.91 5.15
C HIS A 72 -13.76 12.74 6.68
N LEU A 73 -12.92 11.88 7.25
CA LEU A 73 -12.92 11.65 8.70
C LEU A 73 -12.08 12.69 9.45
N ILE A 74 -12.75 13.46 10.30
CA ILE A 74 -12.10 14.19 11.40
C ILE A 74 -12.19 13.30 12.63
N VAL A 75 -11.03 12.88 13.12
CA VAL A 75 -10.90 12.11 14.36
C VAL A 75 -10.70 13.10 15.51
N HIS A 76 -11.60 13.05 16.48
CA HIS A 76 -11.53 13.84 17.71
C HIS A 76 -11.26 12.95 18.91
N SER A 77 -10.41 13.40 19.84
CA SER A 77 -10.13 12.70 21.10
C SER A 77 -11.25 12.88 22.15
N GLU A 78 -12.08 13.92 22.01
CA GLU A 78 -13.28 14.24 22.81
C GLU A 78 -14.33 14.95 21.91
N PRO A 79 -15.63 14.99 22.29
CA PRO A 79 -16.67 15.56 21.42
C PRO A 79 -16.39 17.03 21.08
N PRO A 80 -16.40 17.42 19.80
CA PRO A 80 -16.24 18.82 19.41
C PRO A 80 -17.38 19.66 20.01
N GLY A 81 -17.03 20.78 20.68
CA GLY A 81 -17.99 21.73 21.25
C GLY A 81 -18.18 21.66 22.77
N ILE A 82 -17.53 20.73 23.47
CA ILE A 82 -17.48 20.76 24.94
C ILE A 82 -16.24 21.55 25.35
N ALA A 83 -16.42 22.78 25.83
CA ALA A 83 -15.33 23.48 26.49
C ALA A 83 -14.92 22.68 27.72
N LYS A 84 -13.63 22.34 27.84
CA LYS A 84 -13.10 21.76 29.08
C LYS A 84 -13.49 22.72 30.20
N ALA A 85 -14.24 22.24 31.19
CA ALA A 85 -14.50 23.03 32.39
C ALA A 85 -13.14 23.49 32.90
N ALA A 86 -12.91 24.81 32.88
CA ALA A 86 -11.66 25.38 33.35
C ALA A 86 -11.42 24.79 34.74
N ASP A 87 -10.26 24.14 34.94
CA ASP A 87 -9.91 23.49 36.19
C ASP A 87 -10.08 24.51 37.33
N ALA A 88 -11.21 24.43 38.02
CA ALA A 88 -11.49 25.16 39.23
C ALA A 88 -10.92 24.34 40.36
N ALA A 89 -9.63 24.55 40.65
CA ALA A 89 -8.99 24.29 41.94
C ALA A 89 -7.65 25.04 42.00
#